data_AF-A0A7J8TFW4-F1
#
_entry.id   AF-A0A7J8TFW4-F1
#
_cell.length_a   1.000
_cell.length_b   1.000
_cell.length_c   1.000
_cell.angle_alpha   90.00
_cell.angle_beta   90.00
_cell.angle_gamma   90.00
#
_symmetry.space_group_name_H-M   'P 1'
#
loop_
_entity.id
_entity.type
_entity.pdbx_description
1 polymer ?
#
loop_
_entity_poly.entity_id
_entity_poly.type
_entity_poly.pdbx_seq_one_letter_code
_entity_poly.pdbx_strand_id
1 'polypeptide(L)'
;MDPLVVKAAPLGGGGIAPPAAIGGNQKIGLLSNLIVVPNPDVRGRQEILELYLQDKPMSDDIDVKAIARGTPGFNGADLANLVNIAAIKAAVEGADKLTAAQLEYAKDRILMGTERKTMFLTEESKKLTAYHESGHAIVAFNTEGAHPIHKATIMPRGSALGMVTQLPSSDETSTSKKQLLARLDVCMGGRVAEELIFGQDHITTGASSDLHTATELAQYMVSNCGMSDTIGPVHIKERPSSEMQSRIDAEVVKLLREAYDRVKALLKKQEKALHALANALLEYETLSAEEIKRILLPYREGRLPEQQEQGEGELALA
;
A
#
# COMPACT_ATOMS: atom_id res chain seq x y z
N MET A 1 44.94 0.73 16.74
CA MET A 1 43.69 0.12 16.25
C MET A 1 43.06 1.15 15.33
N ASP A 2 43.20 0.95 14.03
CA ASP A 2 42.61 1.87 13.05
C ASP A 2 41.08 1.70 13.01
N PRO A 3 40.31 2.80 12.85
CA PRO A 3 38.88 2.72 12.75
C PRO A 3 38.48 2.11 11.40
N LEU A 4 37.73 1.01 11.47
CA LEU A 4 37.05 0.38 10.33
C LEU A 4 36.13 1.41 9.67
N VAL A 5 36.52 1.92 8.51
CA VAL A 5 35.67 2.72 7.63
C VAL A 5 34.71 1.77 6.93
N VAL A 6 33.49 1.64 7.46
CA VAL A 6 32.39 0.90 6.81
C VAL A 6 31.77 1.81 5.75
N LYS A 7 32.05 1.52 4.47
CA LYS A 7 31.32 2.12 3.35
C LYS A 7 30.14 1.21 2.99
N ALA A 8 28.92 1.71 3.17
CA ALA A 8 27.71 1.07 2.67
C ALA A 8 27.69 1.14 1.13
N ALA A 9 27.47 -0.01 0.48
CA ALA A 9 27.23 -0.08 -0.96
C ALA A 9 25.72 -0.04 -1.23
N PRO A 10 25.21 0.80 -2.14
CA PRO A 10 23.80 0.84 -2.48
C PRO A 10 23.43 -0.40 -3.31
N LEU A 11 22.42 -1.14 -2.86
CA LEU A 11 21.77 -2.18 -3.64
C LEU A 11 20.68 -1.52 -4.50
N GLY A 12 21.05 -1.10 -5.71
CA GLY A 12 20.08 -0.53 -6.67
C GLY A 12 20.71 0.43 -7.66
N GLY A 13 21.33 -0.11 -8.70
CA GLY A 13 21.96 0.64 -9.79
C GLY A 13 23.16 -0.15 -10.28
N GLY A 14 23.15 -0.51 -11.57
CA GLY A 14 24.12 -1.40 -12.21
C GLY A 14 25.51 -1.31 -11.58
N GLY A 15 25.89 -2.38 -10.87
CA GLY A 15 27.11 -2.39 -10.07
C GLY A 15 28.31 -2.06 -10.95
N ILE A 16 28.92 -0.90 -10.70
CA ILE A 16 30.25 -0.57 -11.24
C ILE A 16 31.29 -1.28 -10.38
N ALA A 17 31.20 -2.62 -10.33
CA ALA A 17 32.31 -3.45 -9.93
C ALA A 17 32.90 -4.01 -11.23
N PRO A 18 34.18 -3.77 -11.54
CA PRO A 18 34.77 -4.28 -12.77
C PRO A 18 34.60 -5.82 -12.83
N PRO A 19 34.25 -6.39 -13.99
CA PRO A 19 33.93 -7.82 -14.16
C PRO A 19 35.09 -8.77 -13.82
N ALA A 20 36.28 -8.25 -13.53
CA ALA A 20 37.44 -9.03 -13.10
C ALA A 20 37.39 -9.53 -11.64
N ALA A 21 36.36 -9.16 -10.86
CA ALA A 21 36.27 -9.57 -9.44
C ALA A 21 35.47 -10.87 -9.20
N ILE A 22 34.77 -11.42 -10.20
CA ILE A 22 33.83 -12.54 -9.99
C ILE A 22 34.04 -13.70 -10.99
N GLY A 23 35.16 -13.74 -11.72
CA GLY A 23 35.45 -14.83 -12.65
C GLY A 23 36.93 -15.14 -12.78
N GLY A 24 37.34 -16.29 -12.24
CA GLY A 24 38.62 -16.96 -12.54
C GLY A 24 39.87 -16.30 -11.95
N ASN A 25 40.55 -17.04 -11.07
CA ASN A 25 41.80 -16.69 -10.37
C ASN A 25 41.71 -15.62 -9.28
N GLN A 26 41.54 -16.16 -8.07
CA GLN A 26 41.73 -15.56 -6.75
C GLN A 26 43.01 -14.69 -6.70
N LYS A 27 42.87 -13.36 -6.88
CA LYS A 27 43.88 -12.40 -6.40
C LYS A 27 43.71 -12.27 -4.88
N ILE A 28 44.53 -13.01 -4.15
CA ILE A 28 44.70 -12.87 -2.70
C ILE A 28 45.22 -11.45 -2.43
N GLY A 29 44.45 -10.64 -1.68
CA GLY A 29 45.01 -9.46 -1.02
C GLY A 29 44.25 -8.12 -1.08
N LEU A 30 42.98 -8.03 -1.49
CA LEU A 30 42.27 -6.73 -1.49
C LEU A 30 40.91 -6.65 -0.78
N LEU A 31 40.21 -7.75 -0.49
CA LEU A 31 39.03 -7.75 0.39
C LEU A 31 38.85 -9.15 1.01
N SER A 32 39.47 -9.39 2.17
CA SER A 32 39.46 -10.72 2.80
C SER A 32 38.13 -11.09 3.45
N ASN A 33 37.36 -10.08 3.90
CA ASN A 33 36.07 -10.27 4.54
C ASN A 33 35.01 -9.39 3.86
N LEU A 34 33.99 -10.03 3.28
CA LEU A 34 32.80 -9.37 2.78
C LEU A 34 31.72 -9.51 3.86
N ILE A 35 31.42 -8.42 4.56
CA ILE A 35 30.30 -8.35 5.49
C ILE A 35 29.14 -7.68 4.76
N VAL A 36 28.09 -8.45 4.48
CA VAL A 36 26.85 -7.94 3.88
C VAL A 36 25.97 -7.40 5.00
N VAL A 37 25.61 -6.12 4.94
CA VAL A 37 24.64 -5.51 5.85
C VAL A 37 23.31 -5.44 5.11
N PRO A 38 22.33 -6.31 5.43
CA PRO A 38 21.02 -6.26 4.80
C PRO A 38 20.19 -5.10 5.34
N ASN A 39 19.06 -4.82 4.69
CA ASN A 39 18.06 -3.90 5.23
C ASN A 39 17.50 -4.46 6.56
N PRO A 40 17.15 -3.57 7.52
CA PRO A 40 16.61 -3.97 8.81
C PRO A 40 15.22 -4.63 8.69
N ASP A 41 14.97 -5.63 9.53
CA ASP A 41 13.63 -6.19 9.77
C ASP A 41 12.76 -5.23 10.61
N VAL A 42 11.48 -5.53 10.88
CA VAL A 42 10.60 -4.67 11.70
C VAL A 42 11.21 -4.32 13.04
N ARG A 43 11.89 -5.28 13.69
CA ARG A 43 12.53 -5.05 14.99
C ARG A 43 13.71 -4.09 14.87
N GLY A 44 14.59 -4.31 13.90
CA GLY A 44 15.68 -3.40 13.60
C GLY A 44 15.19 -2.01 13.20
N ARG A 45 14.11 -1.91 12.42
CA ARG A 45 13.48 -0.62 12.10
C ARG A 45 12.92 0.07 13.33
N GLN A 46 12.30 -0.68 14.24
CA GLN A 46 11.82 -0.17 15.52
C GLN A 46 12.99 0.35 16.37
N GLU A 47 14.06 -0.42 16.55
CA GLU A 47 15.25 -0.02 17.32
C GLU A 47 15.93 1.22 16.73
N ILE A 48 16.03 1.31 15.39
CA ILE A 48 16.57 2.48 14.71
C ILE A 48 15.66 3.71 14.92
N LEU A 49 14.34 3.54 14.82
CA LEU A 49 13.39 4.63 15.09
C LEU A 49 13.50 5.11 16.53
N GLU A 50 13.54 4.19 17.50
CA GLU A 50 13.70 4.50 18.93
C GLU A 50 14.99 5.29 19.17
N LEU A 51 16.11 4.90 18.55
CA LEU A 51 17.37 5.62 18.63
C LEU A 51 17.26 7.07 18.13
N TYR A 52 16.63 7.30 16.98
CA TYR A 52 16.48 8.66 16.42
C TYR A 52 15.43 9.51 17.14
N LEU A 53 14.50 8.86 17.85
CA LEU A 53 13.45 9.50 18.62
C LEU A 53 13.86 9.80 20.08
N GLN A 54 14.88 9.11 20.60
CA GLN A 54 15.31 9.20 22.01
C GLN A 54 15.56 10.64 22.48
N ASP A 55 16.17 11.48 21.64
CA ASP A 55 16.53 12.86 21.98
C ASP A 55 15.45 13.89 21.60
N LYS A 56 14.24 13.44 21.25
CA LYS A 56 13.14 14.32 20.80
C LYS A 56 12.00 14.34 21.82
N PRO A 57 11.40 15.51 22.09
CA PRO A 57 10.19 15.57 22.90
C PRO A 57 9.07 14.85 22.15
N MET A 58 8.60 13.72 22.69
CA MET A 58 7.54 12.90 22.11
C MET A 58 6.26 12.98 22.94
N SER A 59 5.13 12.81 22.27
CA SER A 59 3.82 12.62 22.86
C SER A 59 3.52 11.12 23.04
N ASP A 60 2.62 10.80 23.97
CA ASP A 60 2.30 9.42 24.38
C ASP A 60 1.46 8.66 23.33
N ASP A 61 1.02 9.33 22.27
CA ASP A 61 0.23 8.78 21.17
C ASP A 61 1.07 8.04 20.11
N ILE A 62 2.40 8.11 20.20
CA ILE A 62 3.31 7.48 19.22
C ILE A 62 3.45 5.98 19.47
N ASP A 63 2.90 5.17 18.56
CA ASP A 63 3.23 3.74 18.45
C ASP A 63 4.38 3.54 17.45
N VAL A 64 5.62 3.50 17.95
CA VAL A 64 6.83 3.27 17.12
C VAL A 64 6.77 1.93 16.38
N LYS A 65 6.14 0.91 16.97
CA LYS A 65 5.98 -0.41 16.35
C LYS A 65 5.00 -0.36 15.19
N ALA A 66 3.96 0.47 15.24
CA ALA A 66 3.09 0.72 14.09
C ALA A 66 3.84 1.41 12.94
N ILE A 67 4.66 2.43 13.25
CA ILE A 67 5.48 3.13 12.24
C ILE A 67 6.50 2.17 11.59
N ALA A 68 7.18 1.33 12.38
CA ALA A 68 8.13 0.35 11.85
C ALA A 68 7.49 -0.70 10.92
N ARG A 69 6.24 -1.10 11.20
CA ARG A 69 5.43 -1.97 10.32
C ARG A 69 5.02 -1.26 9.03
N GLY A 70 4.82 0.06 9.07
CA GLY A 70 4.47 0.89 7.93
C GLY A 70 5.62 1.37 7.06
N THR A 71 6.86 1.00 7.39
CA THR A 71 8.07 1.36 6.64
C THR A 71 8.79 0.14 6.05
N PRO A 72 8.09 -0.81 5.40
CA PRO A 72 8.76 -1.98 4.82
C PRO A 72 9.79 -1.54 3.76
N GLY A 73 10.97 -2.15 3.81
CA GLY A 73 12.07 -1.85 2.88
C GLY A 73 12.90 -0.61 3.21
N PHE A 74 12.52 0.18 4.23
CA PHE A 74 13.31 1.35 4.64
C PHE A 74 14.65 0.91 5.21
N ASN A 75 15.72 1.59 4.77
CA ASN A 75 17.03 1.46 5.39
C ASN A 75 17.19 2.46 6.55
N GLY A 76 18.33 2.40 7.26
CA GLY A 76 18.58 3.29 8.41
C GLY A 76 18.57 4.78 8.07
N ALA A 77 18.99 5.16 6.85
CA ALA A 77 18.97 6.55 6.41
C ALA A 77 17.54 7.02 6.09
N ASP A 78 16.69 6.16 5.53
CA ASP A 78 15.28 6.47 5.28
C ASP A 78 14.53 6.72 6.59
N LEU A 79 14.80 5.91 7.62
CA LEU A 79 14.21 6.08 8.95
C LEU A 79 14.69 7.37 9.64
N ALA A 80 15.98 7.67 9.54
CA ALA A 80 16.54 8.92 10.04
C ALA A 80 15.87 10.14 9.36
N ASN A 81 15.69 10.05 8.04
CA ASN A 81 15.02 11.08 7.26
C ASN A 81 13.53 11.22 7.62
N LEU A 82 12.83 10.11 7.87
CA LEU A 82 11.44 10.12 8.35
C LEU A 82 11.32 10.93 9.63
N VAL A 83 12.15 10.64 10.64
CA VAL A 83 12.12 11.36 11.93
C VAL A 83 12.46 12.83 11.73
N ASN A 84 13.41 13.17 10.85
CA ASN A 84 13.77 14.55 10.54
C ASN A 84 12.61 15.33 9.88
N ILE A 85 11.96 14.73 8.88
CA ILE A 85 10.79 15.35 8.21
C ILE A 85 9.66 15.57 9.22
N ALA A 86 9.43 14.61 10.13
CA ALA A 86 8.41 14.72 11.16
C ALA A 86 8.73 15.87 12.14
N ALA A 87 9.99 16.00 12.57
CA ALA A 87 10.41 17.09 13.44
C ALA A 87 10.29 18.47 12.78
N ILE A 88 10.65 18.60 11.49
CA ILE A 88 10.45 19.84 10.73
C ILE A 88 8.96 20.17 10.64
N LYS A 89 8.10 19.18 10.41
CA LYS A 89 6.65 19.36 10.36
C LYS A 89 6.10 19.88 11.69
N ALA A 90 6.53 19.28 12.81
CA ALA A 90 6.15 19.72 14.15
C ALA A 90 6.59 21.17 14.42
N ALA A 91 7.82 21.54 14.03
CA ALA A 91 8.33 22.91 14.18
C ALA A 91 7.53 23.93 13.34
N VAL A 92 7.15 23.58 12.12
CA VAL A 92 6.31 24.43 11.25
C VAL A 92 4.91 24.63 11.83
N GLU A 93 4.37 23.62 12.51
CA GLU A 93 3.07 23.67 13.19
C GLU A 93 3.12 24.33 14.57
N GLY A 94 4.32 24.66 15.06
CA GLY A 94 4.51 25.20 16.42
C GLY A 94 4.20 24.18 17.52
N ALA A 95 4.32 22.89 17.24
CA ALA A 95 4.10 21.83 18.22
C ALA A 95 5.35 21.64 19.11
N ASP A 96 5.16 21.64 20.43
CA ASP A 96 6.24 21.43 21.42
C ASP A 96 6.75 19.98 21.47
N LYS A 97 5.88 19.04 21.06
CA LYS A 97 6.16 17.60 21.05
C LYS A 97 5.84 17.01 19.69
N LEU A 98 6.62 16.01 19.30
CA LEU A 98 6.35 15.16 18.17
C LEU A 98 5.14 14.26 18.50
N THR A 99 4.16 14.20 17.60
CA THR A 99 2.96 13.36 17.72
C THR A 99 2.94 12.29 16.62
N ALA A 100 2.05 11.31 16.74
CA ALA A 100 1.88 10.28 15.73
C ALA A 100 1.50 10.87 14.37
N ALA A 101 0.75 11.98 14.35
CA ALA A 101 0.31 12.64 13.12
C ALA A 101 1.50 13.16 12.27
N GLN A 102 2.55 13.73 12.89
CA GLN A 102 3.72 14.21 12.13
C GLN A 102 4.58 13.06 11.61
N LEU A 103 4.68 11.96 12.36
CA LEU A 103 5.39 10.75 11.90
C LEU A 103 4.65 10.09 10.73
N GLU A 104 3.33 9.99 10.80
CA GLU A 104 2.49 9.54 9.69
C GLU A 104 2.62 10.44 8.46
N TYR A 105 2.59 11.77 8.65
CA TYR A 105 2.82 12.72 7.55
C TYR A 105 4.20 12.53 6.89
N ALA A 106 5.25 12.33 7.69
CA ALA A 106 6.59 12.11 7.17
C ALA A 106 6.70 10.80 6.38
N LYS A 107 6.10 9.73 6.91
CA LYS A 107 6.01 8.43 6.24
C LYS A 107 5.30 8.55 4.89
N ASP A 108 4.10 9.16 4.86
CA ASP A 108 3.34 9.38 3.63
C ASP A 108 4.15 10.21 2.62
N ARG A 109 4.86 11.24 3.09
CA ARG A 109 5.67 12.09 2.23
C ARG A 109 6.83 11.33 1.58
N ILE A 110 7.46 10.41 2.30
CA ILE A 110 8.55 9.59 1.74
C ILE A 110 8.01 8.55 0.77
N LEU A 111 6.91 7.87 1.13
CA LEU A 111 6.33 6.81 0.30
C LEU A 111 5.65 7.34 -0.97
N MET A 112 4.88 8.42 -0.84
CA MET A 112 3.96 8.90 -1.88
C MET A 112 4.39 10.25 -2.47
N GLY A 113 5.36 10.92 -1.87
CA GLY A 113 5.74 12.28 -2.24
C GLY A 113 4.90 13.36 -1.53
N THR A 114 5.17 14.61 -1.87
CA THR A 114 4.53 15.78 -1.24
C THR A 114 3.06 15.91 -1.61
N GLU A 115 2.25 16.34 -0.64
CA GLU A 115 0.84 16.66 -0.84
C GLU A 115 0.65 17.86 -1.76
N ARG A 116 -0.28 17.75 -2.70
CA ARG A 116 -0.54 18.79 -3.71
C ARG A 116 -1.80 19.59 -3.38
N LYS A 117 -1.76 20.35 -2.28
CA LYS A 117 -2.89 21.17 -1.79
C LYS A 117 -3.43 22.19 -2.81
N THR A 118 -2.60 22.63 -3.76
CA THR A 118 -2.97 23.63 -4.77
C THR A 118 -3.51 23.03 -6.05
N MET A 119 -3.59 21.69 -6.16
CA MET A 119 -4.12 21.05 -7.35
C MET A 119 -5.63 21.22 -7.38
N PHE A 120 -6.13 21.94 -8.39
CA PHE A 120 -7.57 22.08 -8.60
C PHE A 120 -8.12 20.75 -9.14
N LEU A 121 -8.92 20.07 -8.32
CA LEU A 121 -9.66 18.87 -8.69
C LEU A 121 -11.14 19.23 -8.83
N THR A 122 -11.76 18.85 -9.93
CA THR A 122 -13.22 18.97 -10.09
C THR A 122 -13.93 18.04 -9.11
N GLU A 123 -15.13 18.41 -8.69
CA GLU A 123 -15.94 17.58 -7.80
C GLU A 123 -16.24 16.20 -8.42
N GLU A 124 -16.39 16.12 -9.74
CA GLU A 124 -16.53 14.85 -10.46
C GLU A 124 -15.28 13.98 -10.34
N SER A 125 -14.08 14.56 -10.47
CA SER A 125 -12.81 13.84 -10.33
C SER A 125 -12.56 13.39 -8.90
N LYS A 126 -12.91 14.21 -7.90
CA LYS A 126 -12.87 13.82 -6.49
C LYS A 126 -13.83 12.67 -6.22
N LYS A 127 -15.07 12.76 -6.72
CA LYS A 127 -16.07 11.70 -6.59
C LYS A 127 -15.56 10.39 -7.19
N LEU A 128 -15.01 10.43 -8.40
CA LEU A 128 -14.44 9.26 -9.05
C LEU A 128 -13.35 8.62 -8.20
N THR A 129 -12.42 9.43 -7.69
CA THR A 129 -11.34 8.98 -6.79
C THR A 129 -11.91 8.37 -5.51
N ALA A 130 -12.93 8.99 -4.89
CA ALA A 130 -13.55 8.46 -3.68
C ALA A 130 -14.17 7.08 -3.88
N TYR A 131 -14.87 6.85 -5.00
CA TYR A 131 -15.40 5.52 -5.34
C TYR A 131 -14.29 4.52 -5.65
N HIS A 132 -13.23 4.94 -6.33
CA HIS A 132 -12.06 4.13 -6.62
C HIS A 132 -11.38 3.63 -5.33
N GLU A 133 -11.02 4.54 -4.42
CA GLU A 133 -10.39 4.18 -3.14
C GLU A 133 -11.34 3.37 -2.25
N SER A 134 -12.63 3.68 -2.26
CA SER A 134 -13.64 2.88 -1.54
C SER A 134 -13.72 1.44 -2.05
N GLY A 135 -13.54 1.24 -3.35
CA GLY A 135 -13.44 -0.07 -3.98
C GLY A 135 -12.29 -0.90 -3.38
N HIS A 136 -11.08 -0.33 -3.36
CA HIS A 136 -9.92 -0.97 -2.73
C HIS A 136 -10.17 -1.30 -1.25
N ALA A 137 -10.70 -0.34 -0.49
CA ALA A 137 -10.95 -0.51 0.93
C ALA A 137 -11.98 -1.61 1.22
N ILE A 138 -13.10 -1.64 0.50
CA ILE A 138 -14.15 -2.65 0.74
C ILE A 138 -13.66 -4.05 0.38
N VAL A 139 -12.91 -4.18 -0.72
CA VAL A 139 -12.33 -5.47 -1.10
C VAL A 139 -11.31 -5.93 -0.06
N ALA A 140 -10.40 -5.05 0.37
CA ALA A 140 -9.42 -5.36 1.42
C ALA A 140 -10.07 -5.76 2.75
N PHE A 141 -11.18 -5.11 3.13
CA PHE A 141 -11.87 -5.38 4.39
C PHE A 141 -12.61 -6.73 4.39
N ASN A 142 -13.16 -7.13 3.24
CA ASN A 142 -14.02 -8.32 3.14
C ASN A 142 -13.30 -9.57 2.60
N THR A 143 -12.09 -9.43 2.07
CA THR A 143 -11.35 -10.55 1.48
C THR A 143 -10.41 -11.19 2.51
N GLU A 144 -10.61 -12.47 2.80
CA GLU A 144 -9.74 -13.20 3.72
C GLU A 144 -8.33 -13.36 3.15
N GLY A 145 -7.32 -13.02 3.94
CA GLY A 145 -5.91 -13.05 3.52
C GLY A 145 -5.41 -11.73 2.94
N ALA A 146 -6.28 -10.72 2.76
CA ALA A 146 -5.84 -9.36 2.51
C ALA A 146 -5.17 -8.78 3.77
N HIS A 147 -4.20 -7.88 3.58
CA HIS A 147 -3.63 -7.15 4.69
C HIS A 147 -4.67 -6.18 5.29
N PRO A 148 -4.68 -6.00 6.62
CA PRO A 148 -5.51 -5.00 7.28
C PRO A 148 -5.32 -3.60 6.70
N ILE A 149 -6.43 -2.89 6.52
CA ILE A 149 -6.42 -1.48 6.12
C ILE A 149 -5.87 -0.66 7.29
N HIS A 150 -5.03 0.32 6.95
CA HIS A 150 -4.52 1.32 7.88
C HIS A 150 -5.17 2.68 7.67
N LYS A 151 -5.33 3.10 6.42
CA LYS A 151 -5.82 4.43 6.04
C LYS A 151 -6.33 4.43 4.60
N ALA A 152 -7.33 5.25 4.32
CA ALA A 152 -7.76 5.59 2.97
C ALA A 152 -7.80 7.12 2.81
N THR A 153 -7.34 7.65 1.69
CA THR A 153 -7.35 9.09 1.42
C THR A 153 -7.62 9.39 -0.05
N ILE A 154 -8.35 10.46 -0.33
CA ILE A 154 -8.56 11.01 -1.68
C ILE A 154 -7.72 12.26 -1.93
N MET A 155 -6.75 12.54 -1.05
CA MET A 155 -5.87 13.68 -1.17
C MET A 155 -4.71 13.38 -2.12
N PRO A 156 -4.46 14.23 -3.13
CA PRO A 156 -3.43 13.97 -4.12
C PRO A 156 -2.03 14.12 -3.51
N ARG A 157 -1.19 13.10 -3.71
CA ARG A 157 0.22 13.08 -3.27
C ARG A 157 1.11 12.54 -4.39
N GLY A 158 2.20 13.25 -4.68
CA GLY A 158 3.11 12.86 -5.77
C GLY A 158 2.37 12.63 -7.09
N SER A 159 2.44 11.42 -7.64
CA SER A 159 1.70 11.02 -8.85
C SER A 159 0.29 10.46 -8.57
N ALA A 160 -0.03 10.10 -7.33
CA ALA A 160 -1.30 9.52 -6.94
C ALA A 160 -2.38 10.59 -6.68
N LEU A 161 -3.65 10.23 -6.97
CA LEU A 161 -4.83 11.07 -6.71
C LEU A 161 -5.57 10.65 -5.43
N GLY A 162 -5.44 9.39 -5.02
CA GLY A 162 -5.89 8.81 -3.76
C GLY A 162 -5.05 7.58 -3.45
N MET A 163 -5.23 6.99 -2.26
CA MET A 163 -4.63 5.70 -1.92
C MET A 163 -5.31 5.04 -0.71
N VAL A 164 -5.40 3.71 -0.76
CA VAL A 164 -5.63 2.85 0.40
C VAL A 164 -4.32 2.20 0.85
N THR A 165 -3.88 2.52 2.07
CA THR A 165 -2.70 1.90 2.68
C THR A 165 -3.11 0.66 3.48
N GLN A 166 -2.43 -0.46 3.24
CA GLN A 166 -2.56 -1.69 4.02
C GLN A 166 -1.27 -1.96 4.80
N LEU A 167 -1.40 -2.44 6.03
CA LEU A 167 -0.26 -2.78 6.89
C LEU A 167 -0.22 -4.29 7.17
N PRO A 168 0.91 -4.97 6.88
CA PRO A 168 1.11 -6.34 7.33
C PRO A 168 1.03 -6.44 8.85
N SER A 169 0.47 -7.55 9.36
CA SER A 169 0.43 -7.80 10.81
C SER A 169 1.81 -8.20 11.37
N SER A 170 2.67 -8.77 10.52
CA SER A 170 4.05 -9.18 10.81
C SER A 170 4.89 -9.10 9.54
N ASP A 171 6.22 -9.14 9.68
CA ASP A 171 7.10 -9.38 8.54
C ASP A 171 6.88 -10.79 8.02
N GLU A 172 6.30 -10.90 6.82
CA GLU A 172 6.09 -12.18 6.15
C GLU A 172 7.34 -12.56 5.37
N THR A 173 7.96 -13.70 5.71
CA THR A 173 9.07 -14.26 4.92
C THR A 173 8.58 -14.97 3.65
N SER A 174 7.32 -15.40 3.64
CA SER A 174 6.67 -16.09 2.54
C SER A 174 5.19 -15.76 2.50
N THR A 175 4.64 -15.56 1.30
CA THR A 175 3.22 -15.25 1.10
C THR A 175 2.50 -16.44 0.47
N SER A 176 1.34 -16.81 1.03
CA SER A 176 0.53 -17.93 0.54
C SER A 176 -0.25 -17.59 -0.73
N LYS A 177 -0.65 -18.61 -1.51
CA LYS A 177 -1.52 -18.43 -2.68
C LYS A 177 -2.80 -17.65 -2.35
N LYS A 178 -3.41 -17.91 -1.18
CA LYS A 178 -4.61 -17.19 -0.71
C LYS A 178 -4.37 -15.69 -0.55
N GLN A 179 -3.23 -15.30 0.03
CA GLN A 179 -2.88 -13.90 0.21
C GLN A 179 -2.54 -13.22 -1.12
N LEU A 180 -1.87 -13.92 -2.05
CA LEU A 180 -1.59 -13.37 -3.38
C LEU A 180 -2.87 -13.17 -4.19
N LEU A 181 -3.82 -14.12 -4.12
CA LEU A 181 -5.16 -13.96 -4.71
C LEU A 181 -5.91 -12.79 -4.08
N ALA A 182 -5.84 -12.62 -2.76
CA ALA A 182 -6.47 -11.48 -2.09
C ALA A 182 -5.85 -10.14 -2.51
N ARG A 183 -4.54 -10.07 -2.75
CA ARG A 183 -3.87 -8.89 -3.30
C ARG A 183 -4.32 -8.58 -4.74
N LEU A 184 -4.47 -9.61 -5.58
CA LEU A 184 -5.04 -9.46 -6.93
C LEU A 184 -6.47 -8.88 -6.86
N ASP A 185 -7.30 -9.41 -5.97
CA ASP A 185 -8.66 -8.92 -5.77
C ASP A 185 -8.64 -7.44 -5.35
N VAL A 186 -7.77 -7.06 -4.40
CA VAL A 186 -7.63 -5.64 -3.99
C VAL A 186 -7.23 -4.76 -5.16
N CYS A 187 -6.26 -5.14 -6.01
CA CYS A 187 -5.87 -4.35 -7.19
C CYS A 187 -7.02 -4.13 -8.18
N MET A 188 -7.98 -5.05 -8.26
CA MET A 188 -9.15 -4.87 -9.13
C MET A 188 -10.24 -3.97 -8.53
N GLY A 189 -10.15 -3.66 -7.23
CA GLY A 189 -11.18 -2.95 -6.46
C GLY A 189 -11.57 -1.60 -7.06
N GLY A 190 -10.59 -0.73 -7.34
CA GLY A 190 -10.85 0.62 -7.85
C GLY A 190 -11.53 0.63 -9.22
N ARG A 191 -10.96 -0.11 -10.19
CA ARG A 191 -11.54 -0.24 -11.54
C ARG A 191 -12.98 -0.78 -11.50
N VAL A 192 -13.23 -1.83 -10.73
CA VAL A 192 -14.57 -2.44 -10.66
C VAL A 192 -15.56 -1.50 -9.98
N ALA A 193 -15.14 -0.76 -8.95
CA ALA A 193 -15.98 0.25 -8.32
C ALA A 193 -16.36 1.37 -9.30
N GLU A 194 -15.41 1.87 -10.08
CA GLU A 194 -15.69 2.85 -11.14
C GLU A 194 -16.72 2.32 -12.15
N GLU A 195 -16.52 1.10 -12.66
CA GLU A 195 -17.42 0.51 -13.65
C GLU A 195 -18.84 0.33 -13.11
N LEU A 196 -18.99 -0.10 -11.85
CA LEU A 196 -20.31 -0.34 -11.26
C LEU A 196 -21.11 0.95 -11.06
N ILE A 197 -20.43 2.06 -10.73
CA ILE A 197 -21.08 3.31 -10.35
C ILE A 197 -21.23 4.28 -11.53
N PHE A 198 -20.20 4.37 -12.37
CA PHE A 198 -20.17 5.32 -13.50
C PHE A 198 -20.42 4.63 -14.86
N GLY A 199 -20.39 3.30 -14.93
CA GLY A 199 -20.58 2.56 -16.17
C GLY A 199 -19.27 2.33 -16.94
N GLN A 200 -19.33 1.48 -17.98
CA GLN A 200 -18.15 1.04 -18.72
C GLN A 200 -17.48 2.15 -19.53
N ASP A 201 -18.26 3.10 -20.05
CA ASP A 201 -17.73 4.20 -20.86
C ASP A 201 -16.99 5.26 -20.03
N HIS A 202 -17.13 5.22 -18.71
CA HIS A 202 -16.55 6.18 -17.77
C HIS A 202 -15.38 5.63 -16.97
N ILE A 203 -14.88 4.44 -17.33
CA ILE A 203 -13.70 3.88 -16.67
C ILE A 203 -12.46 4.71 -17.03
N THR A 204 -11.66 5.08 -16.03
CA THR A 204 -10.54 5.99 -16.21
C THR A 204 -9.21 5.29 -16.42
N THR A 205 -8.19 6.09 -16.76
CA THR A 205 -6.78 5.69 -16.77
C THR A 205 -6.17 5.62 -15.37
N GLY A 206 -6.90 6.04 -14.32
CA GLY A 206 -6.42 6.02 -12.93
C GLY A 206 -6.04 4.63 -12.44
N ALA A 207 -6.79 3.61 -12.85
CA ALA A 207 -6.54 2.21 -12.50
C ALA A 207 -5.32 1.56 -13.19
N SER A 208 -4.56 2.32 -13.99
CA SER A 208 -3.42 1.77 -14.76
C SER A 208 -2.32 1.20 -13.86
N SER A 209 -2.02 1.86 -12.74
CA SER A 209 -1.03 1.38 -11.77
C SER A 209 -1.48 0.08 -11.13
N ASP A 210 -2.75 -0.03 -10.74
CA ASP A 210 -3.28 -1.25 -10.10
C ASP A 210 -3.29 -2.43 -11.05
N LEU A 211 -3.65 -2.20 -12.32
CA LEU A 211 -3.60 -3.22 -13.37
C LEU A 211 -2.17 -3.68 -13.65
N HIS A 212 -1.21 -2.76 -13.64
CA HIS A 212 0.20 -3.11 -13.79
C HIS A 212 0.66 -4.00 -12.62
N THR A 213 0.44 -3.58 -11.38
CA THR A 213 0.76 -4.37 -10.19
C THR A 213 0.06 -5.73 -10.17
N ALA A 214 -1.22 -5.78 -10.54
CA ALA A 214 -1.96 -7.04 -10.64
C ALA A 214 -1.35 -7.97 -11.69
N THR A 215 -0.97 -7.43 -12.85
CA THR A 215 -0.36 -8.22 -13.94
C THR A 215 0.99 -8.78 -13.53
N GLU A 216 1.86 -7.97 -12.92
CA GLU A 216 3.16 -8.43 -12.42
C GLU A 216 2.99 -9.50 -11.33
N LEU A 217 2.03 -9.32 -10.42
CA LEU A 217 1.74 -10.28 -9.37
C LEU A 217 1.23 -11.60 -9.94
N ALA A 218 0.31 -11.57 -10.90
CA ALA A 218 -0.20 -12.76 -11.57
C ALA A 218 0.92 -13.47 -12.35
N GLN A 219 1.80 -12.72 -13.02
CA GLN A 219 2.95 -13.29 -13.72
C GLN A 219 3.93 -13.95 -12.74
N TYR A 220 4.19 -13.33 -11.58
CA TYR A 220 5.01 -13.90 -10.51
C TYR A 220 4.41 -15.21 -9.96
N MET A 221 3.09 -15.24 -9.71
CA MET A 221 2.38 -16.44 -9.26
C MET A 221 2.54 -17.61 -10.23
N VAL A 222 2.42 -17.34 -11.53
CA VAL A 222 2.51 -18.38 -12.57
C VAL A 222 3.97 -18.79 -12.82
N SER A 223 4.88 -17.83 -12.96
CA SER A 223 6.23 -18.06 -13.49
C SER A 223 7.25 -18.44 -12.42
N ASN A 224 7.17 -17.83 -11.24
CA ASN A 224 8.17 -17.99 -10.19
C ASN A 224 7.69 -18.93 -9.10
N CYS A 225 6.40 -18.89 -8.76
CA CYS A 225 5.83 -19.66 -7.67
C CYS A 225 5.19 -20.99 -8.09
N GLY A 226 5.01 -21.24 -9.39
CA GLY A 226 4.35 -22.45 -9.88
C GLY A 226 2.92 -22.65 -9.37
N MET A 227 2.17 -21.54 -9.17
CA MET A 227 0.82 -21.56 -8.58
C MET A 227 -0.31 -21.76 -9.60
N SER A 228 0.01 -22.12 -10.84
CA SER A 228 -0.96 -22.50 -11.89
C SER A 228 -1.01 -24.02 -12.01
N ASP A 229 -2.21 -24.59 -11.96
CA ASP A 229 -2.42 -26.03 -12.14
C ASP A 229 -2.12 -26.47 -13.60
N THR A 230 -2.34 -25.57 -14.56
CA THR A 230 -2.09 -25.82 -15.99
C THR A 230 -0.59 -25.86 -16.34
N ILE A 231 0.21 -25.00 -15.69
CA ILE A 231 1.66 -24.96 -15.89
C ILE A 231 2.37 -25.97 -14.98
N GLY A 232 1.84 -26.15 -13.76
CA GLY A 232 2.40 -26.99 -12.72
C GLY A 232 3.43 -26.27 -11.84
N PRO A 233 4.00 -26.98 -10.85
CA PRO A 233 4.91 -26.42 -9.85
C PRO A 233 6.34 -26.28 -10.42
N VAL A 234 6.52 -25.48 -11.46
CA VAL A 234 7.81 -25.24 -12.12
C VAL A 234 8.23 -23.78 -12.00
N HIS A 235 9.53 -23.57 -11.82
CA HIS A 235 10.12 -22.24 -11.96
C HIS A 235 10.53 -21.99 -13.41
N ILE A 236 9.96 -20.97 -14.02
CA ILE A 236 10.18 -20.63 -15.43
C ILE A 236 11.45 -19.79 -15.56
N LYS A 237 12.31 -20.13 -16.53
CA LYS A 237 13.54 -19.38 -16.82
C LYS A 237 13.23 -18.03 -17.45
N GLU A 238 14.14 -17.06 -17.33
CA GLU A 238 13.99 -15.69 -17.86
C GLU A 238 13.61 -15.59 -19.35
N ARG A 239 13.93 -16.62 -20.15
CA ARG A 239 13.57 -16.70 -21.57
C ARG A 239 12.89 -18.04 -21.87
N PRO A 240 11.57 -18.14 -21.62
CA PRO A 240 10.82 -19.34 -22.00
C PRO A 240 10.71 -19.47 -23.53
N SER A 241 10.34 -20.66 -24.01
CA SER A 241 9.95 -20.82 -25.41
C SER A 241 8.70 -19.99 -25.72
N SER A 242 8.47 -19.65 -26.99
CA SER A 242 7.28 -18.92 -27.42
C SER A 242 5.99 -19.63 -27.00
N GLU A 243 5.93 -20.96 -27.14
CA GLU A 243 4.81 -21.78 -26.69
C GLU A 243 4.56 -21.68 -25.19
N MET A 244 5.61 -21.74 -24.37
CA MET A 244 5.49 -21.59 -22.93
C MET A 244 5.06 -20.18 -22.56
N GLN A 245 5.59 -19.14 -23.22
CA GLN A 245 5.16 -17.75 -23.00
C GLN A 245 3.66 -17.58 -23.25
N SER A 246 3.14 -18.11 -24.38
CA SER A 246 1.70 -18.04 -24.67
C SER A 246 0.84 -18.74 -23.61
N ARG A 247 1.32 -19.84 -23.03
CA ARG A 247 0.62 -20.53 -21.92
C ARG A 247 0.64 -19.71 -20.63
N ILE A 248 1.76 -19.05 -20.31
CA ILE A 248 1.86 -18.13 -19.16
C ILE A 248 0.87 -16.98 -19.34
N ASP A 249 0.89 -16.32 -20.49
CA ASP A 249 0.04 -15.17 -20.77
C ASP A 249 -1.45 -15.53 -20.65
N ALA A 250 -1.85 -16.71 -21.14
CA ALA A 250 -3.21 -17.21 -21.01
C ALA A 250 -3.62 -17.43 -19.54
N GLU A 251 -2.73 -17.98 -18.71
CA GLU A 251 -2.99 -18.20 -17.28
C GLU A 251 -3.02 -16.87 -16.49
N VAL A 252 -2.17 -15.91 -16.85
CA VAL A 252 -2.20 -14.56 -16.27
C VAL A 252 -3.55 -13.88 -16.55
N VAL A 253 -3.99 -13.89 -17.81
CA VAL A 253 -5.29 -13.31 -18.20
C VAL A 253 -6.43 -14.01 -17.46
N LYS A 254 -6.37 -15.34 -17.31
CA LYS A 254 -7.37 -16.11 -16.57
C LYS A 254 -7.44 -15.66 -15.09
N LEU A 255 -6.30 -15.59 -14.40
CA LEU A 255 -6.25 -15.15 -12.99
C LEU A 255 -6.82 -13.75 -12.79
N LEU A 256 -6.47 -12.82 -13.69
CA LEU A 256 -6.96 -11.43 -13.62
C LEU A 256 -8.46 -11.34 -13.87
N ARG A 257 -9.00 -12.11 -14.82
CA ARG A 257 -10.45 -12.18 -15.08
C ARG A 257 -11.21 -12.75 -13.90
N GLU A 258 -10.72 -13.85 -13.33
CA GLU A 258 -11.34 -14.45 -12.14
C GLU A 258 -11.33 -13.50 -10.93
N ALA A 259 -10.24 -12.74 -10.74
CA ALA A 259 -10.16 -11.71 -9.70
C ALA A 259 -11.18 -10.59 -9.95
N TYR A 260 -11.26 -10.08 -11.18
CA TYR A 260 -12.25 -9.10 -11.57
C TYR A 260 -13.69 -9.58 -11.31
N ASP A 261 -14.03 -10.81 -11.69
CA ASP A 261 -15.37 -11.37 -11.49
C ASP A 261 -15.73 -11.54 -10.01
N ARG A 262 -14.79 -12.03 -9.19
CA ARG A 262 -14.96 -12.13 -7.72
C ARG A 262 -15.23 -10.76 -7.11
N VAL A 263 -14.43 -9.76 -7.48
CA VAL A 263 -14.54 -8.39 -6.97
C VAL A 263 -15.84 -7.74 -7.42
N LYS A 264 -16.26 -7.95 -8.66
CA LYS A 264 -17.55 -7.46 -9.18
C LYS A 264 -18.72 -8.03 -8.42
N ALA A 265 -18.70 -9.33 -8.11
CA ALA A 265 -19.73 -9.96 -7.28
C ALA A 265 -19.73 -9.39 -5.84
N LEU A 266 -18.55 -9.19 -5.26
CA LEU A 266 -18.39 -8.65 -3.91
C LEU A 266 -18.90 -7.21 -3.80
N LEU A 267 -18.46 -6.32 -4.69
CA LEU A 267 -18.84 -4.91 -4.68
C LEU A 267 -20.31 -4.69 -5.00
N LYS A 268 -20.91 -5.49 -5.90
CA LYS A 268 -22.37 -5.48 -6.11
C LYS A 268 -23.14 -5.84 -4.84
N LYS A 269 -22.68 -6.83 -4.07
CA LYS A 269 -23.30 -7.18 -2.79
C LYS A 269 -23.16 -6.07 -1.74
N GLN A 270 -22.07 -5.30 -1.82
CA GLN A 270 -21.69 -4.25 -0.87
C GLN A 270 -21.95 -2.83 -1.42
N GLU A 271 -22.84 -2.66 -2.40
CA GLU A 271 -23.07 -1.38 -3.07
C GLU A 271 -23.46 -0.25 -2.09
N LYS A 272 -24.30 -0.55 -1.10
CA LYS A 272 -24.65 0.42 -0.04
C LYS A 272 -23.45 0.86 0.79
N ALA A 273 -22.55 -0.08 1.11
CA ALA A 273 -21.33 0.21 1.84
C ALA A 273 -20.36 1.05 0.99
N LEU A 274 -20.32 0.80 -0.32
CA LEU A 274 -19.54 1.56 -1.29
C LEU A 274 -19.97 3.03 -1.34
N HIS A 275 -21.27 3.30 -1.42
CA HIS A 275 -21.79 4.67 -1.35
C HIS A 275 -21.49 5.34 -0.01
N ALA A 276 -21.70 4.65 1.11
CA ALA A 276 -21.45 5.19 2.43
C ALA A 276 -19.97 5.57 2.63
N LEU A 277 -19.05 4.69 2.24
CA LEU A 277 -17.62 4.95 2.37
C LEU A 277 -17.14 6.05 1.43
N ALA A 278 -17.63 6.08 0.18
CA ALA A 278 -17.27 7.11 -0.78
C ALA A 278 -17.75 8.50 -0.33
N ASN A 279 -18.97 8.59 0.22
CA ASN A 279 -19.49 9.85 0.77
C ASN A 279 -18.68 10.31 1.99
N ALA A 280 -18.31 9.39 2.88
CA ALA A 280 -17.44 9.71 4.02
C ALA A 280 -16.05 10.19 3.55
N LEU A 281 -15.47 9.58 2.50
CA LEU A 281 -14.21 10.07 1.93
C LEU A 281 -14.36 11.45 1.29
N LEU A 282 -15.50 11.78 0.69
CA LEU A 282 -15.76 13.12 0.14
C LEU A 282 -15.92 14.17 1.23
N GLU A 283 -16.46 13.80 2.39
CA GLU A 283 -16.66 14.71 3.53
C GLU A 283 -15.37 14.92 4.33
N TYR A 284 -14.64 13.85 4.64
CA TYR A 284 -13.49 13.88 5.55
C TYR A 284 -12.12 13.85 4.83
N GLU A 285 -12.09 13.58 3.52
CA GLU A 285 -10.91 13.47 2.65
C GLU A 285 -9.93 12.33 3.00
N THR A 286 -9.85 11.94 4.27
CA THR A 286 -9.00 10.88 4.80
C THR A 286 -9.74 10.16 5.93
N LEU A 287 -9.67 8.82 5.95
CA LEU A 287 -10.27 7.98 6.97
C LEU A 287 -9.24 7.00 7.55
N SER A 288 -9.27 6.82 8.87
CA SER A 288 -8.47 5.82 9.60
C SER A 288 -9.06 4.41 9.46
N ALA A 289 -8.27 3.39 9.80
CA ALA A 289 -8.73 2.01 9.86
C ALA A 289 -9.97 1.83 10.76
N GLU A 290 -10.01 2.50 11.91
CA GLU A 290 -11.13 2.42 12.86
C GLU A 290 -12.39 3.05 12.28
N GLU A 291 -12.27 4.20 11.62
CA GLU A 291 -13.39 4.90 11.00
C GLU A 291 -13.97 4.08 9.85
N ILE A 292 -13.11 3.55 8.98
CA ILE A 292 -13.51 2.65 7.89
C ILE A 292 -14.24 1.42 8.46
N LYS A 293 -13.71 0.80 9.53
CA LYS A 293 -14.37 -0.34 10.19
C LYS A 293 -15.75 0.05 10.73
N ARG A 294 -15.88 1.19 11.40
CA ARG A 294 -17.18 1.66 11.92
C ARG A 294 -18.22 1.84 10.81
N ILE A 295 -17.80 2.36 9.65
CA ILE A 295 -18.67 2.55 8.49
C ILE A 295 -19.06 1.20 7.87
N LEU A 296 -18.12 0.26 7.74
CA LEU A 296 -18.33 -1.00 7.01
C LEU A 296 -18.96 -2.13 7.83
N LEU A 297 -18.75 -2.17 9.15
CA LEU A 297 -19.27 -3.23 10.03
C LEU A 297 -20.79 -3.44 9.94
N PRO A 298 -21.64 -2.38 9.96
CA PRO A 298 -23.09 -2.54 9.83
C PRO A 298 -23.49 -3.31 8.56
N TYR A 299 -22.88 -2.97 7.42
CA TYR A 299 -23.16 -3.60 6.14
C TYR A 299 -22.67 -5.04 6.04
N ARG A 300 -21.60 -5.38 6.77
CA ARG A 300 -21.11 -6.76 6.87
C ARG A 300 -22.04 -7.65 7.72
N GLU A 301 -22.62 -7.10 8.78
CA GLU A 301 -23.56 -7.80 9.66
C GLU A 301 -25.02 -7.79 9.16
N GLY A 302 -25.30 -7.11 8.05
CA GLY A 302 -26.66 -6.94 7.52
C GLY A 302 -27.52 -5.97 8.35
N ARG A 303 -26.89 -5.19 9.24
CA ARG A 303 -27.54 -4.13 10.01
C ARG A 303 -27.45 -2.85 9.18
N LEU A 304 -28.58 -2.40 8.63
CA LEU A 304 -28.62 -1.08 8.00
C LEU A 304 -28.39 -0.04 9.11
N PRO A 305 -27.54 0.98 8.90
CA PRO A 305 -27.45 2.07 9.86
C PRO A 305 -28.83 2.71 9.98
N GLU A 306 -29.35 2.79 11.22
CA GLU A 306 -30.51 3.61 11.52
C GLU A 306 -30.19 5.03 11.05
N GLN A 307 -30.99 5.54 10.10
CA GLN A 307 -30.94 6.95 9.76
C GLN A 307 -31.25 7.70 11.04
N GLN A 308 -30.29 8.50 11.53
CA GLN A 308 -30.62 9.51 12.52
C GLN A 308 -31.62 10.45 11.87
N GLU A 309 -32.90 10.25 12.17
CA GLU A 309 -33.96 11.20 11.86
C GLU A 309 -33.54 12.55 12.45
N GLN A 310 -33.14 13.47 11.56
CA GLN A 310 -33.12 14.89 11.88
C GLN A 310 -34.57 15.26 12.22
N GLY A 311 -34.80 15.61 13.48
CA GLY A 311 -36.09 16.06 13.95
C GLY A 311 -36.53 17.33 13.22
N GLU A 312 -37.29 17.16 12.15
CA GLU A 312 -38.22 18.17 11.66
C GLU A 312 -39.57 17.98 12.35
N GLY A 313 -39.79 18.80 13.37
CA GLY A 313 -41.09 19.08 13.98
C GLY A 313 -40.87 20.33 14.85
N GLU A 314 -41.60 21.42 14.75
CA GLU A 314 -42.85 21.70 14.08
C GLU A 314 -42.99 23.23 14.06
N LEU A 315 -43.31 23.81 12.89
CA LEU A 315 -43.83 25.17 12.79
C LEU A 315 -45.26 25.15 13.38
N ALA A 316 -45.44 25.75 14.56
CA ALA A 316 -46.76 26.12 15.05
C ALA A 316 -46.88 27.65 15.13
N LEU A 317 -47.60 28.20 14.16
CA LEU A 317 -48.30 29.48 14.26
C LEU A 317 -49.33 29.41 15.41
N ALA A 318 -49.18 30.25 16.43
CA ALA A 318 -50.25 30.92 17.18
C ALA A 318 -49.65 31.96 18.14
#